data_AF-A0A1I5FUM5-F1
#
_entry.id   AF-A0A1I5FUM5-F1
#
_cell.length_a   1.000
_cell.length_b   1.000
_cell.length_c   1.000
_cell.angle_alpha   90.00
_cell.angle_beta   90.00
_cell.angle_gamma   90.00
#
_symmetry.space_group_name_H-M   'P 1'
#
loop_
_entity.id
_entity.type
_entity.pdbx_description
1 polymer ?
#
loop_
_entity_poly.entity_id
_entity_poly.type
_entity_poly.pdbx_seq_one_letter_code
_entity_poly.pdbx_strand_id
1 'polypeptide(L)'
;MLTGSLLALRRPVLVRLHAPVALVVLGINLAGAPCPLTTVELALRERAGAPPYDGGFLGHVVFGPVGLDVGSAAVQVGMYTVALGLNAVGYGLLFLRTSRPVARR
;
A
#
# COMPACT_ATOMS: atom_id res chain seq x y z
N MET A 1 1.05 2.06 1.56
CA MET A 1 0.33 0.84 2.01
C MET A 1 1.24 -0.17 2.71
N LEU A 2 2.36 -0.56 2.09
CA LEU A 2 3.15 -1.73 2.52
C LEU A 2 4.05 -1.48 3.75
N THR A 3 4.60 -0.28 3.92
CA THR A 3 5.58 0.02 4.98
C THR A 3 4.97 0.58 6.27
N GLY A 4 3.79 1.20 6.18
CA GLY A 4 3.15 1.88 7.32
C GLY A 4 2.69 0.93 8.44
N SER A 5 2.28 -0.29 8.09
CA SER A 5 1.85 -1.31 9.06
C SER A 5 3.02 -1.89 9.87
N LEU A 6 4.23 -1.95 9.30
CA LEU A 6 5.44 -2.33 10.05
C LEU A 6 5.89 -1.22 11.00
N LEU A 7 5.84 0.04 10.57
CA LEU A 7 6.17 1.20 11.43
C LEU A 7 5.19 1.33 12.61
N ALA A 8 3.95 0.95 12.38
CA ALA A 8 2.91 0.83 13.39
C ALA A 8 3.23 -0.13 14.55
N LEU A 9 4.09 -1.15 14.33
CA LEU A 9 4.56 -2.03 15.40
C LEU A 9 5.48 -1.32 16.40
N ARG A 10 6.12 -0.21 16.00
CA ARG A 10 7.00 0.59 16.88
C ARG A 10 6.28 1.76 17.57
N ARG A 11 5.22 2.29 16.97
CA ARG A 11 4.45 3.43 17.51
C ARG A 11 2.95 3.23 17.24
N PRO A 12 2.14 2.77 18.22
CA PRO A 12 0.72 2.49 18.02
C PRO A 12 -0.10 3.71 17.60
N VAL A 13 0.33 4.93 17.94
CA VAL A 13 -0.31 6.18 17.50
C VAL A 13 -0.31 6.31 15.97
N LEU A 14 0.73 5.81 15.29
CA LEU A 14 0.81 5.86 13.82
C LEU A 14 -0.25 4.98 13.14
N VAL A 15 -0.79 3.95 13.82
CA VAL A 15 -1.90 3.14 13.27
C VAL A 15 -3.15 3.98 13.05
N ARG A 16 -3.45 4.91 13.96
CA ARG A 16 -4.65 5.75 13.86
C ARG A 16 -4.61 6.67 12.63
N LEU A 17 -3.43 7.03 12.16
CA LEU A 17 -3.23 7.82 10.93
C LEU A 17 -3.08 6.92 9.70
N HIS A 18 -2.41 5.77 9.83
CA HIS A 18 -2.19 4.83 8.73
C HIS A 18 -3.48 4.15 8.28
N ALA A 19 -4.37 3.77 9.20
CA ALA A 19 -5.64 3.11 8.87
C ALA A 19 -6.59 3.91 7.96
N PRO A 20 -6.92 5.20 8.24
CA PRO A 20 -7.78 5.97 7.35
C PRO A 20 -7.11 6.25 6.01
N VAL A 21 -5.82 6.60 5.99
CA VAL A 21 -5.07 6.79 4.74
C VAL A 21 -5.06 5.50 3.92
N ALA A 22 -4.93 4.36 4.60
CA ALA A 22 -4.94 3.07 3.96
C ALA A 22 -6.31 2.77 3.30
N LEU A 23 -7.40 3.02 4.01
CA LEU A 23 -8.75 2.84 3.47
C LEU A 23 -9.03 3.77 2.29
N VAL A 24 -8.60 5.03 2.36
CA VAL A 24 -8.75 5.98 1.26
C VAL A 24 -7.98 5.51 0.02
N VAL A 25 -6.73 5.10 0.18
CA VAL A 25 -5.91 4.58 -0.93
C VAL A 25 -6.55 3.32 -1.52
N LEU A 26 -7.06 2.41 -0.69
CA LEU A 26 -7.75 1.21 -1.16
C LEU A 26 -9.03 1.54 -1.92
N GLY A 27 -9.85 2.47 -1.43
CA GLY A 27 -11.08 2.90 -2.08
C GLY A 27 -10.82 3.54 -3.45
N ILE A 28 -9.78 4.38 -3.56
CA ILE A 28 -9.36 4.97 -4.84
C ILE A 28 -8.92 3.88 -5.83
N ASN A 29 -8.15 2.89 -5.38
CA ASN A 29 -7.71 1.79 -6.23
C ASN A 29 -8.89 0.90 -6.67
N LEU A 30 -9.81 0.57 -5.76
CA LEU A 30 -11.03 -0.20 -6.08
C LEU A 30 -11.97 0.53 -7.04
N ALA A 31 -12.00 1.86 -6.99
CA ALA A 31 -12.76 2.69 -7.94
C ALA A 31 -12.13 2.71 -9.35
N GLY A 32 -10.99 2.03 -9.56
CA GLY A 32 -10.26 2.05 -10.83
C GLY A 32 -9.64 3.42 -11.15
N ALA A 33 -9.59 4.31 -10.16
CA ALA A 33 -8.99 5.63 -10.34
C ALA A 33 -7.46 5.50 -10.41
N PRO A 34 -6.79 6.36 -11.22
CA PRO A 34 -5.33 6.34 -11.32
C PRO A 34 -4.71 6.53 -9.93
N CYS A 35 -3.70 5.71 -9.62
CA CYS A 35 -3.06 5.77 -8.31
C CYS A 35 -2.48 7.18 -8.09
N PRO A 36 -2.86 7.90 -7.02
CA PRO A 36 -2.42 9.28 -6.80
C PRO A 36 -0.90 9.37 -6.68
N LEU A 37 -0.26 8.29 -6.20
CA LEU A 37 1.19 8.20 -6.12
C LEU A 37 1.85 8.22 -7.49
N THR A 38 1.29 7.51 -8.48
CA THR A 38 1.79 7.53 -9.87
C THR A 38 1.66 8.93 -10.46
N THR A 39 0.57 9.64 -10.16
CA THR A 39 0.35 11.01 -10.65
C THR A 39 1.42 11.96 -10.10
N VAL A 40 1.71 11.86 -8.79
CA VAL A 40 2.76 12.66 -8.15
C VAL A 40 4.14 12.29 -8.70
N GLU A 41 4.41 11.01 -8.92
CA GLU A 41 5.68 10.56 -9.48
C GLU A 41 5.90 11.11 -10.90
N LEU A 42 4.92 10.96 -11.79
CA LEU A 42 4.99 11.48 -13.16
C LEU A 42 5.21 13.00 -13.17
N ALA A 43 4.53 13.73 -12.30
CA ALA A 43 4.73 15.18 -12.14
C ALA A 43 6.16 15.53 -11.64
N LEU A 44 6.74 14.73 -10.75
CA LEU A 44 8.12 14.91 -10.30
C LEU A 44 9.13 14.56 -11.39
N ARG A 45 8.87 13.51 -12.18
CA ARG A 45 9.71 13.11 -13.32
C ARG A 45 9.73 14.18 -14.40
N GLU A 46 8.56 14.72 -14.73
CA GLU A 46 8.43 15.83 -15.68
C GLU A 46 9.24 17.05 -15.23
N ARG A 47 9.15 17.42 -13.95
CA ARG A 47 9.96 18.52 -13.36
C ARG A 47 11.46 18.23 -13.36
N ALA A 48 11.85 16.96 -13.30
CA ALA A 48 13.24 16.52 -13.35
C ALA A 48 13.76 16.34 -14.79
N GLY A 49 12.94 16.62 -15.82
CA GLY A 49 13.29 16.39 -17.22
C GLY A 49 13.35 14.91 -17.63
N ALA A 50 12.79 14.02 -16.82
CA ALA A 50 12.69 12.60 -17.12
C ALA A 50 11.38 12.29 -17.88
N PRO A 51 11.40 11.40 -18.88
CA PRO A 51 10.19 11.06 -19.63
C PRO A 51 9.15 10.38 -18.73
N PRO A 52 7.86 10.73 -18.87
CA PRO A 52 6.79 9.95 -18.26
C PRO A 52 6.72 8.55 -18.88
N TYR A 53 6.20 7.59 -18.12
CA TYR A 53 5.91 6.25 -18.62
C TYR A 53 4.40 6.01 -18.61
N ASP A 54 3.93 5.18 -19.52
CA ASP A 54 2.53 4.81 -19.60
C ASP A 54 2.16 3.78 -18.51
N GLY A 55 0.98 3.96 -17.92
CA GLY A 55 0.45 3.09 -16.89
C GLY A 55 0.84 3.46 -15.46
N GLY A 56 0.91 2.46 -14.58
CA GLY A 56 1.20 2.65 -13.15
C GLY A 56 2.62 2.26 -12.76
N PHE A 57 3.15 2.84 -11.68
CA PHE A 57 4.49 2.53 -11.15
C PHE A 57 4.75 1.02 -11.03
N LEU A 58 3.81 0.28 -10.45
CA LEU A 58 3.95 -1.17 -10.30
C LEU A 58 3.95 -1.89 -11.64
N GLY A 59 3.13 -1.44 -12.60
CA GLY A 59 3.13 -1.98 -13.96
C GLY A 59 4.46 -1.76 -14.66
N HIS A 60 5.04 -0.57 -14.53
CA HIS A 60 6.29 -0.21 -15.21
C HIS A 60 7.53 -0.82 -14.54
N VAL A 61 7.63 -0.75 -13.21
CA VAL A 61 8.86 -1.09 -12.46
C VAL A 61 8.87 -2.53 -11.95
N VAL A 62 7.72 -3.10 -11.61
CA VAL A 62 7.64 -4.42 -10.95
C VAL A 62 7.14 -5.50 -11.90
N PHE A 63 5.98 -5.28 -12.53
CA PHE A 63 5.31 -6.33 -13.32
C PHE A 63 5.82 -6.40 -14.76
N GLY A 64 6.05 -5.25 -15.40
CA GLY A 64 6.56 -5.15 -16.77
C GLY A 64 7.86 -5.92 -17.00
N PRO A 65 8.91 -5.76 -16.15
CA PRO A 65 10.16 -6.51 -16.30
C PRO A 65 10.01 -8.03 -16.16
N VAL A 66 8.94 -8.49 -15.48
CA VAL A 66 8.64 -9.91 -15.26
C VAL A 66 7.66 -10.44 -16.31
N GLY A 67 7.20 -9.59 -17.24
CA GLY A 67 6.23 -9.96 -18.28
C GLY A 67 4.81 -10.14 -17.76
N LEU A 68 4.49 -9.56 -16.61
CA LEU A 68 3.16 -9.64 -16.00
C LEU A 68 2.32 -8.42 -16.38
N ASP A 69 1.09 -8.66 -16.84
CA ASP A 69 0.12 -7.62 -17.10
C ASP A 69 -0.54 -7.17 -15.79
N VAL A 70 -0.27 -5.94 -15.37
CA VAL A 70 -0.87 -5.32 -14.18
C VAL A 70 -2.40 -5.16 -14.29
N GLY A 71 -2.92 -5.10 -15.52
CA GLY A 71 -4.35 -5.08 -15.79
C GLY A 71 -5.01 -6.45 -15.59
N SER A 72 -4.26 -7.54 -15.63
CA SER A 72 -4.82 -8.90 -15.50
C SER A 72 -5.43 -9.13 -14.11
N ALA A 73 -6.56 -9.83 -14.07
CA ALA A 73 -7.26 -10.12 -12.82
C ALA A 73 -6.37 -10.84 -11.80
N ALA A 74 -5.50 -11.75 -12.27
CA ALA A 74 -4.57 -12.49 -11.41
C ALA A 74 -3.57 -11.56 -10.70
N VAL A 75 -2.99 -10.60 -11.43
CA VAL A 75 -2.04 -9.64 -10.87
C VAL A 75 -2.73 -8.66 -9.92
N GLN A 76 -3.93 -8.17 -10.28
CA GLN A 76 -4.71 -7.31 -9.39
C GLN A 76 -5.08 -8.02 -8.09
N VAL A 77 -5.58 -9.25 -8.15
CA VAL A 77 -5.91 -10.05 -6.97
C VAL A 77 -4.67 -10.27 -6.12
N GLY A 78 -3.54 -10.66 -6.72
CA GLY A 78 -2.28 -10.83 -6.00
C GLY A 78 -1.82 -9.55 -5.31
N MET A 79 -1.84 -8.43 -6.03
CA MET A 79 -1.46 -7.12 -5.51
C MET A 79 -2.33 -6.69 -4.32
N TYR A 80 -3.66 -6.80 -4.44
CA TYR A 80 -4.57 -6.47 -3.35
C TYR A 80 -4.43 -7.42 -2.17
N THR A 81 -4.24 -8.72 -2.42
CA THR A 81 -4.04 -9.72 -1.38
C THR A 81 -2.79 -9.42 -0.56
N VAL A 82 -1.67 -9.12 -1.22
CA VAL A 82 -0.42 -8.75 -0.54
C VAL A 82 -0.59 -7.44 0.24
N ALA A 83 -1.20 -6.42 -0.37
CA ALA A 83 -1.42 -5.13 0.27
C ALA A 83 -2.32 -5.25 1.52
N LEU A 84 -3.48 -5.90 1.41
CA LEU A 84 -4.40 -6.09 2.53
C LEU A 84 -3.83 -7.05 3.57
N GLY A 85 -3.23 -8.16 3.15
CA GLY A 85 -2.67 -9.18 4.03
C GLY A 85 -1.59 -8.62 4.96
N LEU A 86 -0.64 -7.84 4.43
CA LEU A 86 0.39 -7.18 5.25
C LEU A 86 -0.18 -6.16 6.24
N ASN A 87 -1.27 -5.49 5.88
CA ASN A 87 -1.96 -4.56 6.80
C ASN A 87 -2.72 -5.33 7.89
N ALA A 88 -3.44 -6.39 7.51
CA ALA A 88 -4.18 -7.24 8.44
C ALA A 88 -3.25 -7.90 9.47
N VAL A 89 -2.10 -8.44 9.03
CA VAL A 89 -1.09 -9.01 9.94
C VAL A 89 -0.53 -7.93 10.88
N GLY A 90 -0.16 -6.75 10.36
CA GLY A 90 0.38 -5.67 11.18
C GLY A 90 -0.61 -5.18 12.25
N TYR A 91 -1.86 -4.96 11.88
CA TYR A 91 -2.91 -4.55 12.82
C TYR A 91 -3.31 -5.67 13.78
N GLY A 92 -3.40 -6.92 13.31
CA GLY A 92 -3.68 -8.09 14.15
C GLY A 92 -2.61 -8.29 15.22
N LEU A 93 -1.32 -8.21 14.85
CA LEU A 93 -0.21 -8.29 15.80
C LEU A 93 -0.23 -7.13 16.80
N LEU A 94 -0.57 -5.91 16.38
CA LEU A 94 -0.71 -4.79 17.31
C LEU A 94 -1.87 -5.03 18.28
N PHE A 95 -3.03 -5.44 17.77
CA PHE A 95 -4.21 -5.74 18.59
C PHE A 95 -3.88 -6.82 19.61
N LEU A 96 -3.25 -7.93 19.20
CA LEU A 96 -2.81 -8.98 20.11
C LEU A 96 -1.80 -8.47 21.16
N ARG A 97 -0.92 -7.51 20.82
CA ARG A 97 0.02 -6.91 21.78
C ARG A 97 -0.66 -6.00 22.79
N THR A 98 -1.61 -5.18 22.38
CA THR A 98 -2.36 -4.27 23.28
C THR A 98 -3.42 -4.98 24.09
N SER A 99 -3.95 -6.09 23.57
CA SER A 99 -4.95 -6.94 24.22
C SER A 99 -4.33 -7.97 25.15
N ARG A 100 -2.98 -8.04 25.28
CA ARG A 100 -2.37 -8.79 26.38
C ARG A 100 -2.83 -8.14 27.68
N PRO A 101 -3.65 -8.82 28.50
CA PRO A 101 -4.02 -8.28 29.79
C PRO A 101 -2.72 -8.03 30.55
N VAL A 102 -2.54 -6.80 31.04
CA VAL A 102 -1.63 -6.55 32.14
C VAL A 102 -2.08 -7.52 33.22
N ALA A 103 -1.30 -8.59 33.44
CA ALA A 103 -1.42 -9.39 34.63
C ALA A 103 -1.10 -8.45 35.79
N ARG A 104 -2.14 -7.75 36.28
CA ARG A 104 -2.09 -7.00 37.53
C ARG A 104 -1.84 -8.04 38.61
N ARG A 105 -0.58 -8.14 39.02
CA ARG A 105 -0.20 -8.63 40.35
C ARG A 105 -0.67 -7.64 41.40
#